data_AF-A0A972NCF4-F1
#
_entry.id   AF-A0A972NCF4-F1
#
_cell.length_a   1.000
_cell.length_b   1.000
_cell.length_c   1.000
_cell.angle_alpha   90.00
_cell.angle_beta   90.00
_cell.angle_gamma   90.00
#
_symmetry.space_group_name_H-M   'P 1'
#
loop_
_entity.id
_entity.type
_entity.pdbx_description
1 polymer ?
#
loop_
_entity_poly.entity_id
_entity_poly.type
_entity_poly.pdbx_seq_one_letter_code
_entity_poly.pdbx_strand_id
1 'polypeptide(L)'
;MAKTIAPLFSLEASGQLAKTLVYDRRGYVRNYVVPTNPKTENQANIRHPFAGVAAVVRVIHPDTENVIRAAAENAGKPGYRWTSFLVGEVLRGNGWDIYDAAFNNLTSDEQDNWQAAAESKGIAPTVLDYGTAPTKFAGRSLFIVAYAMHERLNMGVIPPDGGNYATWADYIAEGVWMV
;
A
#
# COMPACT_ATOMS: atom_id res chain seq x y z
N MET A 1 1.74 -33.42 -2.04
CA MET A 1 0.68 -34.44 -2.11
C MET A 1 0.01 -34.54 -0.75
N ALA A 2 -1.28 -34.18 -0.65
CA ALA A 2 -2.03 -34.33 0.59
C ALA A 2 -2.35 -35.83 0.82
N LYS A 3 -1.90 -36.37 1.95
CA LYS A 3 -2.27 -37.72 2.40
C LYS A 3 -3.77 -37.74 2.68
N THR A 4 -4.52 -38.53 1.93
CA THR A 4 -5.95 -38.73 2.14
C THR A 4 -6.14 -39.70 3.30
N ILE A 5 -6.51 -39.18 4.47
CA ILE A 5 -6.90 -39.99 5.62
C ILE A 5 -8.41 -40.23 5.49
N ALA A 6 -8.80 -41.49 5.25
CA ALA A 6 -10.19 -41.97 5.09
C ALA A 6 -10.97 -41.42 3.86
N PRO A 7 -10.96 -42.11 2.71
CA PRO A 7 -11.80 -41.75 1.57
C PRO A 7 -13.28 -41.98 1.92
N LEU A 8 -14.03 -40.90 2.13
CA LEU A 8 -15.49 -40.96 2.28
C LEU A 8 -16.11 -41.57 1.01
N PHE A 9 -16.70 -42.76 1.14
CA PHE A 9 -17.54 -43.34 0.11
C PHE A 9 -18.81 -42.49 -0.06
N SER A 10 -19.26 -42.29 -1.30
CA SER A 10 -20.36 -41.36 -1.63
C SER A 10 -21.70 -41.66 -0.92
N LEU A 11 -21.83 -42.82 -0.28
CA LEU A 11 -23.01 -43.28 0.44
C LEU A 11 -23.15 -42.67 1.85
N GLU A 12 -22.06 -42.15 2.44
CA GLU A 12 -22.05 -41.59 3.80
C GLU A 12 -22.04 -40.05 3.81
N ALA A 13 -22.06 -39.39 2.65
CA ALA A 13 -22.13 -37.94 2.55
C ALA A 13 -23.53 -37.43 2.92
N SER A 14 -23.69 -36.77 4.07
CA SER A 14 -25.00 -36.33 4.58
C SER A 14 -25.30 -34.85 4.39
N GLY A 15 -24.37 -34.08 3.80
CA GLY A 15 -24.61 -32.68 3.48
C GLY A 15 -23.43 -31.97 2.83
N GLN A 16 -23.73 -30.83 2.19
CA GLN A 16 -22.77 -29.99 1.48
C GLN A 16 -22.97 -28.53 1.89
N LEU A 17 -21.91 -27.87 2.37
CA LEU A 17 -21.88 -26.43 2.63
C LEU A 17 -21.23 -25.73 1.44
N ALA A 18 -21.91 -24.74 0.86
CA ALA A 18 -21.37 -23.81 -0.13
C ALA A 18 -20.62 -24.45 -1.31
N LYS A 19 -20.92 -25.70 -1.65
CA LYS A 19 -20.22 -26.53 -2.66
C LYS A 19 -18.73 -26.82 -2.41
N THR A 20 -18.19 -26.44 -1.25
CA THR A 20 -16.75 -26.55 -0.94
C THR A 20 -16.45 -27.51 0.20
N LEU A 21 -17.44 -27.79 1.06
CA LEU A 21 -17.30 -28.68 2.22
C LEU A 21 -18.38 -29.76 2.14
N VAL A 22 -17.95 -31.02 2.07
CA VAL A 22 -18.85 -32.18 2.20
C VAL A 22 -18.57 -32.83 3.55
N TYR A 23 -19.61 -33.02 4.34
CA TYR A 23 -19.53 -33.58 5.69
C TYR A 23 -20.31 -34.88 5.80
N ASP A 24 -19.77 -35.78 6.61
CA ASP A 24 -20.46 -36.96 7.13
C ASP A 24 -21.36 -36.56 8.31
N ARG A 25 -22.35 -37.39 8.62
CA ARG A 25 -23.27 -37.30 9.76
C ARG A 25 -22.53 -37.24 11.11
N ARG A 26 -21.30 -37.74 11.17
CA ARG A 26 -20.41 -37.70 12.34
C ARG A 26 -19.57 -36.42 12.43
N GLY A 27 -19.68 -35.52 11.46
CA GLY A 27 -18.97 -34.23 11.44
C GLY A 27 -17.57 -34.26 10.79
N TYR A 28 -17.15 -35.37 10.18
CA TYR A 28 -15.89 -35.43 9.44
C TYR A 28 -16.02 -34.76 8.06
N VAL A 29 -15.01 -33.97 7.68
CA VAL A 29 -15.02 -33.15 6.46
C VAL A 29 -14.04 -33.70 5.43
N ARG A 30 -14.50 -33.91 4.19
CA ARG A 30 -13.72 -34.55 3.10
C ARG A 30 -12.60 -33.68 2.52
N ASN A 31 -12.67 -32.35 2.67
CA ASN A 31 -11.59 -31.42 2.29
C ASN A 31 -11.86 -30.05 2.93
N TYR A 32 -10.91 -29.55 3.71
CA TYR A 32 -10.83 -28.12 3.97
C TYR A 32 -10.21 -27.48 2.72
N VAL A 33 -11.05 -27.07 1.77
CA VAL A 33 -10.57 -26.28 0.63
C VAL A 33 -10.26 -24.89 1.17
N VAL A 34 -8.99 -24.64 1.49
CA VAL A 34 -8.49 -23.27 1.64
C VAL A 34 -8.80 -22.57 0.32
N PRO A 35 -9.59 -21.47 0.31
CA PRO A 35 -9.80 -20.72 -0.91
C PRO A 35 -8.43 -20.36 -1.47
N THR A 36 -8.12 -20.80 -2.69
CA THR A 36 -6.94 -20.34 -3.42
C THR A 36 -6.93 -18.82 -3.34
N ASN A 37 -5.86 -18.20 -2.86
CA ASN A 37 -5.63 -16.76 -2.98
C ASN A 37 -4.95 -16.57 -4.34
N PRO A 38 -5.73 -16.39 -5.44
CA PRO A 38 -5.16 -16.50 -6.77
C PRO A 38 -4.23 -15.30 -6.98
N LYS A 39 -2.93 -15.56 -7.09
CA LYS A 39 -1.89 -14.56 -7.32
C LYS A 39 -1.95 -14.07 -8.77
N THR A 40 -2.99 -13.31 -9.12
CA THR A 40 -3.14 -12.72 -10.46
C THR A 40 -2.49 -11.34 -10.53
N GLU A 41 -2.10 -10.94 -11.73
CA GLU A 41 -1.53 -9.62 -11.99
C GLU A 41 -2.46 -8.49 -11.53
N ASN A 42 -3.77 -8.61 -11.78
CA ASN A 42 -4.76 -7.63 -11.32
C ASN A 42 -4.78 -7.48 -9.79
N GLN A 43 -4.57 -8.57 -9.03
CA GLN A 43 -4.46 -8.47 -7.58
C GLN A 43 -3.16 -7.79 -7.14
N ALA A 44 -2.06 -8.04 -7.86
CA ALA A 44 -0.81 -7.34 -7.59
C ALA A 44 -0.98 -5.84 -7.85
N ASN A 45 -1.59 -5.44 -8.98
CA ASN A 45 -1.83 -4.04 -9.33
C ASN A 45 -2.62 -3.28 -8.26
N ILE A 46 -3.58 -3.94 -7.60
CA ILE A 46 -4.29 -3.35 -6.47
C ILE A 46 -3.40 -3.28 -5.22
N ARG A 47 -2.59 -4.31 -4.94
CA ARG A 47 -1.78 -4.40 -3.72
C ARG A 47 -0.51 -3.55 -3.75
N HIS A 48 0.08 -3.29 -4.92
CA HIS A 48 1.28 -2.47 -5.07
C HIS A 48 1.12 -1.06 -4.49
N PRO A 49 0.05 -0.30 -4.83
CA PRO A 49 -0.22 1.00 -4.20
C PRO A 49 -0.21 0.95 -2.68
N PHE A 50 -0.92 -0.01 -2.08
CA PHE A 50 -0.94 -0.17 -0.62
C PHE A 50 0.44 -0.52 -0.06
N ALA A 51 1.21 -1.39 -0.73
CA ALA A 51 2.55 -1.75 -0.31
C ALA A 51 3.51 -0.56 -0.37
N GLY A 52 3.40 0.29 -1.40
CA GLY A 52 4.16 1.52 -1.54
C GLY A 52 3.85 2.52 -0.43
N VAL A 53 2.56 2.84 -0.22
CA VAL A 53 2.16 3.77 0.85
C VAL A 53 2.54 3.23 2.23
N ALA A 54 2.36 1.92 2.47
CA ALA A 54 2.73 1.31 3.74
C ALA A 54 4.24 1.39 4.02
N ALA A 55 5.09 1.34 2.99
CA ALA A 55 6.53 1.51 3.14
C ALA A 55 6.89 2.91 3.63
N VAL A 56 6.24 3.95 3.06
CA VAL A 56 6.46 5.34 3.49
C VAL A 56 5.89 5.58 4.89
N VAL A 57 4.69 5.06 5.19
CA VAL A 57 4.06 5.20 6.51
C VAL A 57 4.93 4.70 7.65
N ARG A 58 5.77 3.68 7.42
CA ARG A 58 6.66 3.12 8.43
C ARG A 58 7.81 4.05 8.83
N VAL A 59 8.18 4.99 7.97
CA VAL A 59 9.30 5.91 8.21
C VAL A 59 8.83 7.32 8.58
N ILE A 60 7.52 7.57 8.61
CA ILE A 60 6.98 8.89 8.96
C ILE A 60 7.41 9.29 10.37
N HIS A 61 8.02 10.47 10.49
CA HIS A 61 8.42 11.04 11.75
C HIS A 61 7.19 11.42 12.61
N PRO A 62 7.26 11.32 13.96
CA PRO A 62 6.17 11.75 14.84
C PRO A 62 5.69 13.19 14.61
N ASP A 63 6.59 14.13 14.27
CA ASP A 63 6.19 15.51 13.99
C ASP A 63 5.35 15.59 12.70
N THR A 64 5.71 14.82 11.69
CA THR A 64 4.93 14.71 10.45
C THR A 64 3.58 14.04 10.69
N GLU A 65 3.54 13.01 11.54
CA GLU A 65 2.29 12.44 12.03
C GLU A 65 1.40 13.52 12.67
N ASN A 66 1.96 14.39 13.52
CA ASN A 66 1.20 15.47 14.16
C ASN A 66 0.61 16.44 13.12
N VAL A 67 1.36 16.80 12.08
CA VAL A 67 0.84 17.64 10.99
C VAL A 67 -0.28 16.93 10.22
N ILE A 68 -0.14 15.64 9.92
CA ILE A 68 -1.19 14.84 9.26
C ILE A 68 -2.45 14.77 10.13
N ARG A 69 -2.31 14.62 11.44
CA ARG A 69 -3.43 14.62 12.40
C ARG A 69 -4.15 15.97 12.40
N ALA A 70 -3.41 17.07 12.46
CA ALA A 70 -3.99 18.41 12.36
C ALA A 70 -4.73 18.61 11.03
N ALA A 71 -4.18 18.10 9.91
CA ALA A 71 -4.86 18.13 8.61
C ALA A 71 -6.16 17.30 8.61
N ALA A 72 -6.19 16.15 9.29
CA ALA A 72 -7.40 15.34 9.45
C ALA A 72 -8.49 16.07 10.25
N GLU A 73 -8.10 16.76 11.33
CA GLU A 73 -9.01 17.58 12.13
C GLU A 73 -9.59 18.74 11.31
N ASN A 74 -8.75 19.47 10.57
CA ASN A 74 -9.17 20.55 9.67
C ASN A 74 -10.09 20.05 8.54
N ALA A 75 -9.93 18.82 8.09
CA ALA A 75 -10.80 18.17 7.12
C ALA A 75 -12.13 17.67 7.72
N GLY A 76 -12.42 17.96 8.98
CA GLY A 76 -13.65 17.54 9.66
C GLY A 76 -13.67 16.05 10.00
N LYS A 77 -12.50 15.41 10.12
CA LYS A 77 -12.35 13.99 10.47
C LYS A 77 -11.63 13.79 11.80
N PRO A 78 -12.10 14.41 12.91
CA PRO A 78 -11.46 14.26 14.20
C PRO A 78 -11.48 12.80 14.66
N GLY A 79 -10.40 12.33 15.28
CA GLY A 79 -10.28 10.98 15.83
C GLY A 79 -10.00 9.86 14.82
N TYR A 80 -9.86 10.16 13.52
CA TYR A 80 -9.38 9.18 12.55
C TYR A 80 -7.94 8.78 12.87
N ARG A 81 -7.60 7.49 12.66
CA ARG A 81 -6.19 7.07 12.69
C ARG A 81 -5.46 7.75 11.54
N TRP A 82 -4.38 8.47 11.85
CA TRP A 82 -3.62 9.25 10.88
C TRP A 82 -3.16 8.40 9.69
N THR A 83 -2.79 7.14 9.92
CA THR A 83 -2.39 6.19 8.87
C THR A 83 -3.53 5.91 7.91
N SER A 84 -4.73 5.60 8.42
CA SER A 84 -5.92 5.38 7.61
C SER A 84 -6.34 6.63 6.85
N PHE A 85 -6.18 7.80 7.46
CA PHE A 85 -6.45 9.08 6.80
C PHE A 85 -5.48 9.32 5.64
N LEU A 86 -4.16 9.23 5.87
CA LEU A 86 -3.15 9.42 4.83
C LEU A 86 -3.31 8.42 3.68
N VAL A 87 -3.45 7.12 3.99
CA VAL A 87 -3.69 6.07 2.97
C VAL A 87 -4.97 6.39 2.19
N GLY A 88 -6.01 6.84 2.88
CA GLY A 88 -7.28 7.25 2.29
C GLY A 88 -7.12 8.43 1.34
N GLU A 89 -6.32 9.44 1.67
CA GLU A 89 -6.08 10.60 0.79
C GLU A 89 -5.19 10.28 -0.41
N VAL A 90 -4.16 9.44 -0.23
CA VAL A 90 -3.29 8.99 -1.33
C VAL A 90 -4.09 8.19 -2.36
N LEU A 91 -4.98 7.30 -1.89
CA LEU A 91 -5.73 6.38 -2.74
C LEU A 91 -7.14 6.87 -3.10
N ARG A 92 -7.53 8.08 -2.68
CA ARG A 92 -8.88 8.59 -2.94
C ARG A 92 -9.10 8.75 -4.45
N GLY A 93 -10.16 8.13 -4.97
CA GLY A 93 -10.45 8.15 -6.41
C GLY A 93 -9.36 7.41 -7.17
N ASN A 94 -8.65 8.13 -8.05
CA ASN A 94 -7.49 7.62 -8.80
C ASN A 94 -6.20 8.35 -8.40
N GLY A 95 -6.08 8.78 -7.13
CA GLY A 95 -4.95 9.58 -6.64
C GLY A 95 -3.59 8.94 -6.98
N TRP A 96 -3.44 7.63 -6.71
CA TRP A 96 -2.24 6.90 -7.07
C TRP A 96 -1.86 7.08 -8.54
N ASP A 97 -2.76 6.75 -9.48
CA ASP A 97 -2.47 6.82 -10.92
C ASP A 97 -2.16 8.23 -11.41
N ILE A 98 -2.79 9.25 -10.82
CA ILE A 98 -2.54 10.67 -11.14
C ILE A 98 -1.12 11.06 -10.72
N TYR A 99 -0.73 10.74 -9.49
CA TYR A 99 0.59 11.08 -8.96
C TYR A 99 1.69 10.21 -9.59
N ASP A 100 1.35 8.97 -9.96
CA ASP A 100 2.19 8.05 -10.72
C ASP A 100 2.54 8.62 -12.10
N ALA A 101 1.55 9.19 -12.80
CA ALA A 101 1.78 9.88 -14.07
C ALA A 101 2.69 11.11 -13.89
N ALA A 102 2.55 11.86 -12.80
CA ALA A 102 3.44 12.98 -12.49
C ALA A 102 4.88 12.51 -12.25
N PHE A 103 5.09 11.41 -11.53
CA PHE A 103 6.42 10.80 -11.38
C PHE A 103 7.02 10.36 -12.72
N ASN A 104 6.20 9.76 -13.60
CA ASN A 104 6.66 9.30 -14.91
C ASN A 104 7.02 10.46 -15.86
N ASN A 105 6.55 11.68 -15.59
CA ASN A 105 6.92 12.88 -16.34
C ASN A 105 8.28 13.46 -15.92
N LEU A 106 8.83 13.05 -14.78
CA LEU A 106 10.19 13.39 -14.37
C LEU A 106 11.20 12.74 -15.31
N THR A 107 12.35 13.38 -15.47
CA THR A 107 13.51 12.80 -16.17
C THR A 107 14.04 11.58 -15.41
N SER A 108 14.81 10.71 -16.09
CA SER A 108 15.37 9.52 -15.43
C SER A 108 16.22 9.89 -14.22
N ASP A 109 17.06 10.92 -14.33
CA ASP A 109 17.96 11.37 -13.28
C ASP A 109 17.18 11.86 -12.05
N GLU A 110 16.09 12.61 -12.27
CA GLU A 110 15.21 13.07 -11.20
C GLU A 110 14.52 11.89 -10.50
N GLN A 111 14.05 10.90 -11.26
CA GLN A 111 13.48 9.67 -10.67
C GLN A 111 14.54 8.88 -9.88
N ASP A 112 15.80 8.86 -10.33
CA ASP A 112 16.91 8.23 -9.60
C ASP A 112 17.23 8.98 -8.31
N ASN A 113 17.14 10.31 -8.31
CA ASN A 113 17.27 11.10 -7.10
C ASN A 113 16.18 10.80 -6.06
N TRP A 114 14.92 10.67 -6.51
CA TRP A 114 13.82 10.24 -5.64
C TRP A 114 14.03 8.83 -5.09
N GLN A 115 14.53 7.90 -5.93
CA GLN A 115 14.86 6.55 -5.50
C GLN A 115 15.96 6.56 -4.43
N ALA A 116 17.06 7.27 -4.67
CA ALA A 116 18.17 7.38 -3.73
C ALA A 116 17.74 8.03 -2.39
N ALA A 117 16.93 9.09 -2.44
CA ALA A 117 16.37 9.72 -1.25
C ALA A 117 15.50 8.75 -0.45
N ALA A 118 14.60 8.03 -1.11
CA ALA A 118 13.76 7.02 -0.45
C ALA A 118 14.58 5.91 0.22
N GLU A 119 15.59 5.38 -0.47
CA GLU A 119 16.48 4.35 0.05
C GLU A 119 17.29 4.85 1.26
N SER A 120 17.78 6.09 1.22
CA SER A 120 18.50 6.71 2.34
C SER A 120 17.66 6.83 3.61
N LYS A 121 16.33 6.94 3.48
CA LYS A 121 15.39 6.98 4.60
C LYS A 121 14.85 5.59 4.98
N GLY A 122 15.38 4.52 4.36
CA GLY A 122 14.99 3.14 4.65
C GLY A 122 13.63 2.73 4.06
N ILE A 123 13.13 3.46 3.05
CA ILE A 123 11.89 3.11 2.35
C ILE A 123 12.18 2.00 1.35
N ALA A 124 11.72 0.79 1.67
CA ALA A 124 11.82 -0.38 0.79
C ALA A 124 10.42 -0.99 0.59
N PRO A 125 9.77 -0.74 -0.55
CA PRO A 125 8.42 -1.27 -0.80
C PRO A 125 8.48 -2.76 -1.13
N THR A 126 7.44 -3.48 -0.69
CA THR A 126 7.32 -4.92 -0.94
C THR A 126 6.97 -5.17 -2.41
N VAL A 127 7.91 -5.72 -3.15
CA VAL A 127 7.69 -6.20 -4.52
C VAL A 127 6.87 -7.50 -4.48
N LEU A 128 5.81 -7.57 -5.26
CA LEU A 128 4.98 -8.77 -5.40
C LEU A 128 5.38 -9.50 -6.69
N ASP A 129 5.93 -10.70 -6.55
CA ASP A 129 6.50 -11.49 -7.68
C ASP A 129 5.50 -11.90 -8.77
N TYR A 130 4.20 -11.69 -8.55
CA TYR A 130 3.11 -12.11 -9.43
C TYR A 130 2.40 -10.93 -10.10
N GLY A 131 3.05 -9.77 -10.11
CA GLY A 131 2.66 -8.62 -10.90
C GLY A 131 3.88 -7.92 -11.49
N THR A 132 3.61 -6.92 -12.33
CA THR A 132 4.66 -6.07 -12.87
C THR A 132 5.05 -5.05 -11.80
N ALA A 133 6.15 -5.33 -11.11
CA ALA A 133 6.69 -4.39 -10.13
C ALA A 133 7.10 -3.07 -10.82
N PRO A 134 6.70 -1.90 -10.31
CA PRO A 134 7.15 -0.64 -10.88
C PRO A 134 8.67 -0.51 -10.80
N THR A 135 9.30 0.02 -11.84
CA THR A 135 10.69 0.50 -11.76
C THR A 135 10.79 1.62 -10.72
N LYS A 136 11.91 1.68 -9.98
CA LYS A 136 12.17 2.71 -8.95
C LYS A 136 11.06 2.81 -7.90
N PHE A 137 10.60 1.64 -7.41
CA PHE A 137 9.37 1.55 -6.61
C PHE A 137 9.44 2.34 -5.29
N ALA A 138 10.63 2.48 -4.68
CA ALA A 138 10.79 3.24 -3.44
C ALA A 138 10.63 4.74 -3.66
N GLY A 139 11.37 5.29 -4.63
CA GLY A 139 11.29 6.70 -5.02
C GLY A 139 9.90 7.08 -5.49
N ARG A 140 9.27 6.23 -6.31
CA ARG A 140 7.89 6.39 -6.76
C ARG A 140 6.92 6.45 -5.57
N SER A 141 7.05 5.54 -4.61
CA SER A 141 6.18 5.52 -3.42
C SER A 141 6.34 6.78 -2.57
N LEU A 142 7.60 7.23 -2.36
CA LEU A 142 7.90 8.46 -1.64
C LEU A 142 7.29 9.69 -2.34
N PHE A 143 7.50 9.82 -3.66
CA PHE A 143 6.97 10.91 -4.47
C PHE A 143 5.44 10.97 -4.40
N ILE A 144 4.76 9.84 -4.60
CA ILE A 144 3.29 9.76 -4.60
C ILE A 144 2.72 10.21 -3.25
N VAL A 145 3.33 9.79 -2.14
CA VAL A 145 2.90 10.22 -0.81
C VAL A 145 3.17 11.71 -0.60
N ALA A 146 4.35 12.21 -0.97
CA ALA A 146 4.67 13.64 -0.91
C ALA A 146 3.66 14.48 -1.71
N TYR A 147 3.29 14.01 -2.91
CA TYR A 147 2.36 14.71 -3.80
C TYR A 147 0.95 14.74 -3.21
N ALA A 148 0.50 13.64 -2.63
CA ALA A 148 -0.76 13.60 -1.90
C ALA A 148 -0.75 14.52 -0.68
N MET A 149 0.36 14.59 0.07
CA MET A 149 0.49 15.50 1.21
C MET A 149 0.43 16.97 0.77
N HIS A 150 1.05 17.33 -0.35
CA HIS A 150 0.92 18.67 -0.93
C HIS A 150 -0.52 18.96 -1.39
N GLU A 151 -1.06 18.19 -2.32
CA GLU A 151 -2.33 18.49 -2.98
C GLU A 151 -3.56 18.30 -2.07
N ARG A 152 -3.56 17.27 -1.22
CA ARG A 152 -4.76 16.87 -0.45
C ARG A 152 -4.72 17.35 0.99
N LEU A 153 -3.53 17.48 1.55
CA LEU A 153 -3.35 17.91 2.94
C LEU A 153 -2.84 19.35 3.05
N ASN A 154 -2.55 20.01 1.91
CA ASN A 154 -1.99 21.35 1.85
C ASN A 154 -0.70 21.49 2.68
N MET A 155 0.13 20.43 2.64
CA MET A 155 1.40 20.36 3.37
C MET A 155 2.57 20.71 2.46
N GLY A 156 3.59 21.36 3.00
CA GLY A 156 4.75 21.80 2.21
C GLY A 156 4.46 23.05 1.38
N VAL A 157 5.50 23.83 1.12
CA VAL A 157 5.39 25.14 0.44
C VAL A 157 5.52 24.99 -1.09
N ILE A 158 6.15 23.91 -1.55
CA ILE A 158 6.51 23.70 -2.96
C ILE A 158 6.01 22.31 -3.38
N PRO A 159 5.34 22.17 -4.55
CA PRO A 159 4.89 20.86 -5.04
C PRO A 159 6.09 19.93 -5.29
N PRO A 160 5.98 18.62 -5.03
CA PRO A 160 7.05 17.68 -5.35
C PRO A 160 7.42 17.72 -6.83
N ASP A 161 8.71 17.88 -7.11
CA ASP A 161 9.28 17.97 -8.44
C ASP A 161 10.65 17.25 -8.48
N GLY A 162 11.40 17.42 -9.58
CA GLY A 162 12.72 16.82 -9.73
C GLY A 162 13.84 17.46 -8.89
N GLY A 163 13.62 18.64 -8.32
CA GLY A 163 14.62 19.42 -7.59
C GLY A 163 14.49 19.37 -6.08
N ASN A 164 13.35 18.93 -5.53
CA ASN A 164 13.05 18.98 -4.10
C ASN A 164 12.87 17.62 -3.42
N TYR A 165 13.34 16.55 -4.05
CA TYR A 165 13.30 15.17 -3.53
C TYR A 165 13.86 15.03 -2.11
N ALA A 166 15.00 15.67 -1.83
CA ALA A 166 15.65 15.61 -0.52
C ALA A 166 14.81 16.30 0.55
N THR A 167 14.32 17.50 0.25
CA THR A 167 13.46 18.27 1.15
C THR A 167 12.20 17.49 1.52
N TRP A 168 11.53 16.88 0.55
CA TRP A 168 10.35 16.05 0.82
C TRP A 168 10.67 14.77 1.59
N ALA A 169 11.82 14.14 1.33
CA ALA A 169 12.28 13.00 2.12
C ALA A 169 12.51 13.39 3.59
N ASP A 170 13.10 14.55 3.85
CA ASP A 170 13.37 15.07 5.20
C ASP A 170 12.06 15.50 5.90
N TYR A 171 11.14 16.14 5.17
CA TYR A 171 9.80 16.44 5.70
C TYR A 171 9.08 15.18 6.16
N ILE A 172 9.17 14.10 5.40
CA ILE A 172 8.47 12.85 5.72
C ILE A 172 9.18 12.09 6.85
N ALA A 173 10.50 11.89 6.74
CA ALA A 173 11.25 10.98 7.60
C ALA A 173 11.88 11.65 8.84
N GLU A 174 12.08 12.96 8.81
CA GLU A 174 12.75 13.71 9.88
C GLU A 174 11.87 14.81 10.49
N GLY A 175 10.72 15.12 9.88
CA GLY A 175 9.79 16.12 10.40
C GLY A 175 10.30 17.55 10.32
N VAL A 176 11.27 17.83 9.44
CA VAL A 176 11.89 19.16 9.29
C VAL A 176 10.98 20.08 8.47
N TRP A 177 9.81 20.45 8.99
CA TRP A 177 8.90 21.35 8.29
C TRP A 177 9.44 22.79 8.38
N MET A 178 9.74 23.41 7.23
CA MET A 178 10.05 24.84 7.20
C MET A 178 8.77 25.61 7.60
N VAL A 179 8.82 26.24 8.77
CA VAL A 179 7.79 27.15 9.30
C VAL A 179 7.82 28.48 8.56
#